data_AF-A0A8T7FJ62-F1
#
_entry.id   AF-A0A8T7FJ62-F1
#
_cell.length_a   1.000
_cell.length_b   1.000
_cell.length_c   1.000
_cell.angle_alpha   90.00
_cell.angle_beta   90.00
_cell.angle_gamma   90.00
#
_symmetry.space_group_name_H-M   'P 1'
#
loop_
_entity.id
_entity.type
_entity.pdbx_description
1 polymer ?
#
loop_
_entity_poly.entity_id
_entity_poly.type
_entity_poly.pdbx_seq_one_letter_code
_entity_poly.pdbx_strand_id
1 'polypeptide(L)'
;MPVSLVLTAPLEDGTYRSEWKLQTPDNINFGVGVYQAAFYTEIVVSSAEKPNYAITSVELVIDREPDYGCQPANMVFTAYATFTTNGPLEFKFRWYQQDGNNSGIQTVKMTEAGKKTFTRVWKLGRAASQNSNRWFQIVVLEPVYKEYPLVKFTFECP
;
A
#
# COMPACT_ATOMS: atom_id res chain seq x y z
N MET A 1 18.30 -32.94 -14.74
CA MET A 1 17.91 -32.55 -13.37
C MET A 1 18.31 -31.09 -13.18
N PRO A 2 17.40 -30.17 -12.86
CA PRO A 2 17.75 -28.78 -12.57
C PRO A 2 18.40 -28.68 -11.18
N VAL A 3 19.37 -27.76 -11.05
CA VAL A 3 19.96 -27.36 -9.76
C VAL A 3 19.41 -25.98 -9.43
N SER A 4 18.93 -25.79 -8.20
CA SER A 4 18.32 -24.53 -7.74
C SER A 4 18.98 -24.06 -6.46
N LEU A 5 19.18 -22.74 -6.37
CA LEU A 5 19.78 -22.05 -5.22
C LEU A 5 18.85 -20.92 -4.80
N VAL A 6 18.70 -20.72 -3.50
CA VAL A 6 17.99 -19.57 -2.93
C VAL A 6 19.06 -18.57 -2.46
N LEU A 7 19.02 -17.36 -3.01
CA LEU A 7 19.98 -16.30 -2.74
C LEU A 7 19.23 -15.02 -2.34
N THR A 8 19.85 -14.22 -1.47
CA THR A 8 19.34 -12.91 -1.06
C THR A 8 20.23 -11.83 -1.63
N ALA A 9 19.64 -10.81 -2.25
CA ALA A 9 20.38 -9.65 -2.75
C ALA A 9 21.05 -8.90 -1.57
N PRO A 10 22.31 -8.48 -1.71
CA PRO A 10 22.96 -7.60 -0.74
C PRO A 10 22.21 -6.27 -0.54
N LEU A 11 22.46 -5.61 0.60
CA LEU A 11 21.88 -4.30 0.91
C LEU A 11 22.60 -3.14 0.20
N GLU A 12 23.86 -3.35 -0.15
CA GLU A 12 24.68 -2.33 -0.80
C GLU A 12 24.54 -2.42 -2.33
N ASP A 13 24.60 -1.25 -2.97
CA ASP A 13 24.57 -1.17 -4.43
C ASP A 13 25.87 -1.70 -5.01
N GLY A 14 25.76 -2.47 -6.10
CA GLY A 14 26.92 -3.06 -6.74
C GLY A 14 26.58 -4.19 -7.69
N THR A 15 27.61 -4.66 -8.39
CA THR A 15 27.54 -5.90 -9.18
C THR A 15 28.05 -7.04 -8.32
N TYR A 16 27.23 -8.06 -8.14
CA TYR A 16 27.55 -9.23 -7.33
C TYR A 16 27.50 -10.48 -8.20
N ARG A 17 28.55 -11.30 -8.09
CA ARG A 17 28.69 -12.56 -8.82
C ARG A 17 28.96 -13.69 -7.85
N SER A 18 28.24 -14.79 -8.03
CA SER A 18 28.41 -16.01 -7.25
C SER A 18 28.72 -17.17 -8.20
N GLU A 19 29.89 -17.78 -8.02
CA GLU A 19 30.43 -18.82 -8.90
C GLU A 19 30.40 -20.19 -8.22
N TRP A 20 30.03 -21.22 -8.98
CA TRP A 20 29.83 -22.56 -8.48
C TRP A 20 30.40 -23.61 -9.42
N LYS A 21 30.86 -24.71 -8.84
CA LYS A 21 31.19 -25.97 -9.51
C LYS A 21 30.49 -27.11 -8.78
N LEU A 22 30.21 -28.20 -9.49
CA LEU A 22 29.70 -29.41 -8.86
C LEU A 22 30.87 -30.22 -8.30
N GLN A 23 30.63 -30.95 -7.22
CA GLN A 23 31.64 -31.78 -6.58
C GLN A 23 31.17 -33.23 -6.56
N THR A 24 32.08 -34.15 -6.91
CA THR A 24 31.87 -35.59 -6.77
C THR A 24 32.04 -36.04 -5.32
N PRO A 25 31.55 -37.23 -4.92
CA PRO A 25 31.80 -37.78 -3.59
C PRO A 25 33.28 -37.89 -3.21
N ASP A 26 34.18 -38.01 -4.19
CA ASP A 26 35.63 -38.08 -4.00
C ASP A 26 36.30 -36.69 -3.90
N ASN A 27 35.51 -35.64 -3.65
CA ASN A 27 35.94 -34.24 -3.55
C ASN A 27 36.51 -33.61 -4.83
N ILE A 28 36.33 -34.25 -6.00
CA ILE A 28 36.76 -33.68 -7.28
C ILE A 28 35.70 -32.71 -7.79
N ASN A 29 36.10 -31.46 -8.02
CA ASN A 29 35.24 -30.42 -8.60
C ASN A 29 35.21 -30.50 -10.14
N PHE A 30 34.04 -30.31 -10.72
CA PHE A 30 33.85 -30.21 -12.17
C PHE A 30 32.87 -29.08 -12.52
N GLY A 31 33.19 -28.38 -13.62
CA GLY A 31 32.43 -27.25 -14.11
C GLY A 31 31.85 -27.50 -15.50
N VAL A 32 31.56 -26.43 -16.23
CA VAL A 32 30.95 -26.47 -17.56
C VAL A 32 32.03 -26.44 -18.64
N GLY A 33 31.88 -27.29 -19.66
CA GLY A 33 32.75 -27.34 -20.84
C GLY A 33 34.14 -27.93 -20.61
N VAL A 34 34.97 -27.91 -21.66
CA VAL A 34 36.32 -28.52 -21.68
C VAL A 34 37.25 -27.91 -20.65
N TYR A 35 37.05 -26.64 -20.30
CA TYR A 35 37.86 -25.91 -19.33
C TYR A 35 37.34 -26.04 -17.88
N GLN A 36 36.30 -26.84 -17.64
CA GLN A 36 35.66 -26.98 -16.32
C GLN A 36 35.35 -25.63 -15.66
N ALA A 37 34.82 -24.68 -16.43
CA ALA A 37 34.53 -23.33 -15.96
C ALA A 37 33.46 -23.34 -14.87
N ALA A 38 33.56 -22.45 -13.88
CA ALA A 38 32.47 -22.26 -12.94
C ALA A 38 31.26 -21.69 -13.68
N PHE A 39 30.06 -22.17 -13.34
CA PHE A 39 28.84 -21.48 -13.73
C PHE A 39 28.50 -20.45 -12.64
N TYR A 40 27.80 -19.40 -13.01
CA TYR A 40 27.58 -18.29 -12.09
C TYR A 40 26.20 -17.68 -12.26
N THR A 41 25.79 -16.97 -11.22
CA THR A 41 24.74 -15.97 -11.28
C THR A 41 25.37 -14.61 -10.99
N GLU A 42 24.95 -13.60 -11.75
CA GLU A 42 25.40 -12.23 -11.60
C GLU A 42 24.17 -11.33 -11.54
N ILE A 43 24.15 -10.44 -10.54
CA ILE A 43 23.08 -9.48 -10.33
C ILE A 43 23.68 -8.09 -10.16
N VAL A 44 22.90 -7.09 -10.56
CA VAL A 44 23.16 -5.70 -10.18
C VAL A 44 22.13 -5.33 -9.12
N VAL A 45 22.61 -4.93 -7.95
CA VAL A 45 21.79 -4.30 -6.91
C VAL A 45 21.91 -2.79 -7.09
N SER A 46 20.77 -2.13 -7.23
CA SER A 46 20.69 -0.68 -7.45
C SER A 46 19.54 -0.11 -6.62
N SER A 47 19.87 0.78 -5.69
CA SER A 47 18.92 1.58 -4.92
C SER A 47 18.42 2.81 -5.70
N ALA A 48 19.12 3.16 -6.79
CA ALA A 48 18.76 4.24 -7.71
C ALA A 48 17.60 3.84 -8.64
N GLU A 49 17.59 2.59 -9.13
CA GLU A 49 16.47 2.01 -9.85
C GLU A 49 15.44 1.48 -8.86
N LYS A 50 14.63 2.39 -8.32
CA LYS A 50 13.48 1.98 -7.52
C LYS A 50 12.44 1.35 -8.45
N PRO A 51 11.94 0.14 -8.15
CA PRO A 51 10.70 -0.33 -8.73
C PRO A 51 9.65 0.78 -8.69
N ASN A 52 8.76 0.85 -9.68
CA ASN A 52 7.72 1.87 -9.70
C ASN A 52 6.77 1.66 -8.51
N TYR A 53 7.06 2.35 -7.40
CA TYR A 53 6.27 2.27 -6.18
C TYR A 53 5.05 3.16 -6.32
N ALA A 54 3.89 2.58 -6.04
CA ALA A 54 2.60 3.23 -6.20
C ALA A 54 1.63 2.75 -5.13
N ILE A 55 0.59 3.55 -4.94
CA ILE A 55 -0.62 3.13 -4.24
C ILE A 55 -1.37 2.20 -5.19
N THR A 56 -1.45 0.92 -4.84
CA THR A 56 -2.10 -0.11 -5.67
C THR A 56 -3.61 -0.14 -5.44
N SER A 57 -4.06 0.15 -4.21
CA SER A 57 -5.48 0.28 -3.89
C SER A 57 -5.72 1.25 -2.73
N VAL A 58 -6.91 1.85 -2.74
CA VAL A 58 -7.49 2.52 -1.57
C VAL A 58 -8.90 2.00 -1.42
N GLU A 59 -9.15 1.36 -0.29
CA GLU A 59 -10.48 0.88 0.09
C GLU A 59 -11.04 1.81 1.17
N LEU A 60 -12.24 2.35 0.93
CA LEU A 60 -12.91 3.25 1.84
C LEU A 60 -14.19 2.60 2.35
N VAL A 61 -14.25 2.36 3.65
CA VAL A 61 -15.42 1.80 4.35
C VAL A 61 -15.93 2.85 5.32
N ILE A 62 -17.25 2.96 5.46
CA ILE A 62 -17.88 3.88 6.41
C ILE A 62 -18.65 3.03 7.41
N ASP A 63 -18.30 3.20 8.67
CA ASP A 63 -19.00 2.62 9.81
C ASP A 63 -19.88 3.67 10.46
N ARG A 64 -21.03 3.26 10.98
CA ARG A 64 -22.01 4.16 11.62
C ARG A 64 -22.27 3.68 13.04
N GLU A 65 -22.13 4.60 13.99
CA GLU A 65 -22.51 4.36 15.39
C GLU A 65 -23.59 5.36 15.85
N PRO A 66 -24.69 4.89 16.46
CA PRO A 66 -25.18 3.51 16.44
C PRO A 66 -25.59 3.02 15.03
N ASP A 67 -25.62 1.71 14.85
CA ASP A 67 -26.00 1.06 13.59
C ASP A 67 -27.39 1.49 13.11
N TYR A 68 -28.31 1.72 14.05
CA TYR A 68 -29.71 2.08 13.80
C TYR A 68 -30.22 3.17 14.75
N GLY A 69 -31.28 3.86 14.33
CA GLY A 69 -31.93 4.93 15.09
C GLY A 69 -31.12 6.23 15.18
N CYS A 70 -31.61 7.17 15.98
CA CYS A 70 -30.98 8.47 16.22
C CYS A 70 -30.85 8.82 17.71
N GLN A 71 -30.42 7.82 18.48
CA GLN A 71 -30.10 7.94 19.89
C GLN A 71 -28.69 7.39 20.13
N PRO A 72 -27.74 8.15 20.73
CA PRO A 72 -27.90 9.47 21.36
C PRO A 72 -28.00 10.63 20.34
N ALA A 73 -28.00 11.87 20.82
CA ALA A 73 -28.26 13.07 20.02
C ALA A 73 -27.40 13.24 18.74
N ASN A 74 -26.25 12.56 18.67
CA ASN A 74 -25.35 12.55 17.53
C ASN A 74 -25.10 11.13 17.04
N MET A 75 -25.16 10.97 15.72
CA MET A 75 -24.73 9.80 14.98
C MET A 75 -23.28 10.00 14.53
N VAL A 76 -22.44 9.01 14.75
CA VAL A 76 -21.02 9.06 14.41
C VAL A 76 -20.78 8.22 13.17
N PHE A 77 -20.28 8.84 12.10
CA PHE A 77 -19.85 8.14 10.91
C PHE A 77 -18.32 8.13 10.88
N THR A 78 -17.72 6.96 10.98
CA THR A 78 -16.28 6.76 10.94
C THR A 78 -15.89 6.17 9.59
N ALA A 79 -15.18 6.96 8.80
CA ALA A 79 -14.60 6.54 7.55
C ALA A 79 -13.22 5.92 7.80
N TYR A 80 -13.00 4.71 7.29
CA TYR A 80 -11.75 3.97 7.31
C TYR A 80 -11.22 3.85 5.88
N ALA A 81 -10.11 4.52 5.58
CA ALA A 81 -9.43 4.42 4.30
C ALA A 81 -8.17 3.56 4.43
N THR A 82 -8.18 2.37 3.85
CA THR A 82 -7.04 1.45 3.82
C THR A 82 -6.28 1.60 2.51
N PHE A 83 -5.08 2.15 2.59
CA PHE A 83 -4.16 2.30 1.47
C PHE A 83 -3.25 1.09 1.39
N THR A 84 -3.03 0.55 0.19
CA THR A 84 -2.06 -0.51 -0.07
C THR A 84 -0.96 0.03 -0.99
N THR A 85 0.32 -0.18 -0.64
CA THR A 85 1.48 0.15 -1.49
C THR A 85 2.27 -1.10 -1.84
N ASN A 86 2.88 -1.12 -3.03
CA ASN A 86 3.77 -2.19 -3.48
C ASN A 86 5.23 -2.00 -3.05
N GLY A 87 5.52 -1.00 -2.22
CA GLY A 87 6.86 -0.75 -1.68
C GLY A 87 6.94 0.56 -0.89
N PRO A 88 8.18 0.97 -0.53
CA PRO A 88 8.45 2.24 0.12
C PRO A 88 7.95 3.42 -0.73
N LEU A 89 7.07 4.23 -0.18
CA LEU A 89 6.41 5.31 -0.91
C LEU A 89 6.09 6.48 0.02
N GLU A 90 6.39 7.70 -0.43
CA GLU A 90 5.85 8.91 0.17
C GLU A 90 4.68 9.41 -0.68
N PHE A 91 3.53 9.63 -0.06
CA PHE A 91 2.34 10.12 -0.75
C PHE A 91 1.60 11.16 0.10
N LYS A 92 0.87 12.04 -0.58
CA LYS A 92 0.02 13.04 0.05
C LYS A 92 -1.43 12.79 -0.34
N PHE A 93 -2.32 12.82 0.64
CA PHE A 93 -3.74 12.67 0.39
C PHE A 93 -4.58 13.63 1.23
N ARG A 94 -5.85 13.79 0.84
CA ARG A 94 -6.81 14.63 1.53
C ARG A 94 -8.17 13.94 1.57
N TRP A 95 -8.87 14.11 2.68
CA TRP A 95 -10.27 13.73 2.80
C TRP A 95 -11.15 14.86 2.29
N TYR A 96 -12.06 14.51 1.40
CA TYR A 96 -13.19 15.36 1.08
C TYR A 96 -14.46 14.82 1.74
N GLN A 97 -15.30 15.77 2.14
CA GLN A 97 -16.55 15.52 2.84
C GLN A 97 -17.65 16.35 2.19
N GLN A 98 -18.86 15.80 2.13
CA GLN A 98 -19.97 16.42 1.40
C GLN A 98 -20.36 17.82 1.89
N ASP A 99 -20.13 18.15 3.17
CA ASP A 99 -20.41 19.48 3.74
C ASP A 99 -19.27 20.50 3.54
N GLY A 100 -18.23 20.14 2.79
CA GLY A 100 -17.08 21.00 2.52
C GLY A 100 -16.06 21.05 3.66
N ASN A 101 -16.30 20.35 4.79
CA ASN A 101 -15.33 20.22 5.87
C ASN A 101 -14.24 19.22 5.48
N ASN A 102 -13.41 19.59 4.51
CA ASN A 102 -12.32 18.76 4.00
C ASN A 102 -11.14 18.77 4.97
N SER A 103 -10.38 17.67 5.07
CA SER A 103 -9.19 17.63 5.95
C SER A 103 -8.10 18.60 5.49
N GLY A 104 -7.07 18.84 6.32
CA GLY A 104 -5.78 19.27 5.79
C GLY A 104 -5.11 18.17 4.95
N ILE A 105 -4.07 18.52 4.19
CA ILE A 105 -3.25 17.54 3.47
C ILE A 105 -2.54 16.64 4.49
N GLN A 106 -2.61 15.33 4.27
CA GLN A 106 -1.93 14.31 5.05
C GLN A 106 -0.71 13.82 4.28
N THR A 107 0.48 13.94 4.86
CA THR A 107 1.72 13.39 4.31
C THR A 107 2.02 12.05 4.96
N VAL A 108 2.21 11.01 4.15
CA VAL A 108 2.44 9.64 4.63
C VAL A 108 3.72 9.12 4.00
N LYS A 109 4.59 8.55 4.85
CA LYS A 109 5.78 7.83 4.43
C LYS A 109 5.63 6.34 4.80
N MET A 110 5.61 5.49 3.78
CA MET A 110 5.71 4.03 3.88
C MET A 110 7.17 3.64 3.66
N THR A 111 7.75 2.85 4.56
CA THR A 111 9.15 2.39 4.47
C THR A 111 9.28 1.03 3.80
N GLU A 112 8.16 0.34 3.57
CA GLU A 112 8.07 -0.99 2.95
C GLU A 112 6.70 -1.14 2.26
N ALA A 113 6.54 -2.22 1.49
CA ALA A 113 5.24 -2.58 0.93
C ALA A 113 4.27 -2.97 2.05
N GLY A 114 3.02 -2.50 1.99
CA GLY A 114 2.07 -2.84 3.03
C GLY A 114 0.77 -2.10 2.96
N LYS A 115 -0.04 -2.28 4.01
CA LYS A 115 -1.32 -1.61 4.20
C LYS A 115 -1.26 -0.63 5.35
N LYS A 116 -1.95 0.50 5.21
CA LYS A 116 -2.12 1.47 6.29
C LYS A 116 -3.53 2.06 6.25
N THR A 117 -4.21 2.03 7.39
CA THR A 117 -5.57 2.55 7.53
C THR A 117 -5.56 3.91 8.21
N PHE A 118 -6.31 4.85 7.64
CA PHE A 118 -6.52 6.19 8.17
C PHE A 118 -8.00 6.39 8.49
N THR A 119 -8.30 7.17 9.52
CA THR A 119 -9.66 7.39 9.97
C THR A 119 -10.09 8.85 9.85
N ARG A 120 -11.37 9.06 9.56
CA ARG A 120 -12.03 10.37 9.67
C ARG A 120 -13.40 10.20 10.28
N VAL A 121 -13.73 11.07 11.23
CA VAL A 121 -15.01 11.02 11.95
C VAL A 121 -15.88 12.20 11.55
N TRP A 122 -17.13 11.93 11.23
CA TRP A 122 -18.18 12.92 11.02
C TRP A 122 -19.34 12.67 11.98
N LYS A 123 -19.53 13.61 12.91
CA LYS A 123 -20.67 13.60 13.85
C LYS A 123 -21.82 14.39 13.24
N LEU A 124 -22.98 13.75 13.10
CA LEU A 124 -24.21 14.35 12.60
C LEU A 124 -25.25 14.37 13.71
N GLY A 125 -25.67 15.57 14.09
CA GLY A 125 -26.77 15.74 15.03
C GLY A 125 -28.12 15.38 14.41
N ARG A 126 -29.09 15.02 15.26
CA ARG A 126 -30.48 14.67 14.83
C ARG A 126 -31.14 15.72 13.93
N ALA A 127 -30.81 17.00 14.12
CA ALA A 127 -31.38 18.10 13.33
C ALA A 127 -30.66 18.33 11.98
N ALA A 128 -29.59 17.61 11.69
CA ALA A 128 -28.91 17.71 10.40
C ALA A 128 -29.84 17.21 9.27
N SER A 129 -29.68 17.76 8.06
CA SER A 129 -30.51 17.36 6.92
C SER A 129 -30.39 15.86 6.64
N GLN A 130 -31.48 15.13 6.76
CA GLN A 130 -31.55 13.71 6.48
C GLN A 130 -31.59 13.48 4.97
N ASN A 131 -30.67 12.66 4.45
CA ASN A 131 -30.57 12.35 3.02
C ASN A 131 -29.69 11.12 2.78
N SER A 132 -29.81 10.56 1.58
CA SER A 132 -29.05 9.39 1.09
C SER A 132 -27.82 9.76 0.26
N ASN A 133 -27.39 11.02 0.27
CA ASN A 133 -26.32 11.54 -0.59
C ASN A 133 -25.14 12.14 0.21
N ARG A 134 -24.96 11.75 1.47
CA ARG A 134 -23.74 12.09 2.21
C ARG A 134 -22.60 11.22 1.75
N TRP A 135 -21.39 11.75 1.75
CA TRP A 135 -20.23 11.01 1.23
C TRP A 135 -18.92 11.46 1.85
N PHE A 136 -17.96 10.54 1.81
CA PHE A 136 -16.53 10.81 1.92
C PHE A 136 -15.84 10.48 0.59
N GLN A 137 -14.74 11.17 0.31
CA GLN A 137 -13.87 10.87 -0.81
C GLN A 137 -12.42 10.98 -0.37
N ILE A 138 -11.59 10.10 -0.92
CA ILE A 138 -10.14 10.22 -0.83
C ILE A 138 -9.62 10.79 -2.14
N VAL A 139 -8.78 11.82 -2.03
CA VAL A 139 -8.01 12.35 -3.15
C VAL A 139 -6.53 12.26 -2.80
N VAL A 140 -5.79 11.52 -3.61
CA VAL A 140 -4.33 11.50 -3.59
C VAL A 140 -3.84 12.65 -4.44
N LEU A 141 -2.93 13.45 -3.90
CA LEU A 141 -2.35 14.64 -4.53
C LEU A 141 -0.96 14.35 -5.10
N GLU A 142 -0.18 13.54 -4.38
CA GLU A 142 1.17 13.12 -4.75
C GLU A 142 1.36 11.63 -4.43
N PRO A 143 2.23 10.91 -5.16
CA PRO A 143 3.05 11.39 -6.28
C PRO A 143 2.26 11.56 -7.59
N VAL A 144 1.09 10.95 -7.69
CA VAL A 144 0.19 11.05 -8.85
C VAL A 144 -1.18 11.48 -8.35
N TYR A 145 -1.71 12.54 -8.93
CA TYR A 145 -3.06 13.00 -8.62
C TYR A 145 -4.07 11.90 -9.00
N LYS A 146 -4.87 11.47 -8.02
CA LYS A 146 -5.89 10.46 -8.24
C LYS A 146 -7.07 10.67 -7.28
N GLU A 147 -8.25 10.80 -7.87
CA GLU A 147 -9.50 10.81 -7.14
C GLU A 147 -10.05 9.39 -7.05
N TYR A 148 -10.37 8.96 -5.83
CA TYR A 148 -11.08 7.71 -5.62
C TYR A 148 -12.59 7.96 -5.66
N PRO A 149 -13.40 6.91 -5.93
CA PRO A 149 -14.85 7.04 -5.94
C PRO A 149 -15.39 7.63 -4.63
N LEU A 150 -16.46 8.41 -4.76
CA LEU A 150 -17.26 8.88 -3.63
C LEU A 150 -17.92 7.68 -2.96
N VAL A 151 -17.66 7.49 -1.67
CA VAL A 151 -18.37 6.47 -0.88
C VAL A 151 -19.52 7.16 -0.17
N LYS A 152 -20.73 6.88 -0.66
CA LYS A 152 -21.97 7.44 -0.13
C LYS A 152 -22.46 6.65 1.07
N PHE A 153 -23.15 7.33 1.98
CA PHE A 153 -23.87 6.73 3.07
C PHE A 153 -25.19 7.45 3.29
N THR A 154 -26.18 6.70 3.80
CA THR A 154 -27.48 7.26 4.16
C THR A 154 -27.44 7.77 5.59
N PHE A 155 -27.88 9.00 5.78
CA PHE A 155 -28.19 9.55 7.09
C PHE A 155 -29.69 9.77 7.18
N GLU A 156 -30.35 8.78 7.79
CA GLU A 156 -31.78 8.81 8.08
C GLU A 156 -32.00 8.44 9.55
N CYS A 157 -32.92 9.18 10.16
CA CYS A 157 -33.49 8.98 11.47
C CYS A 157 -34.95 8.53 11.28
N PRO A 158 -35.21 7.22 11.10
CA PRO A 158 -36.57 6.71 11.14
C PRO A 158 -37.23 7.02 12.49
#